data_AF-G8PI69-F1
#
_entry.id   AF-G8PI69-F1
#
_cell.length_a   1.000
_cell.length_b   1.000
_cell.length_c   1.000
_cell.angle_alpha   90.00
_cell.angle_beta   90.00
_cell.angle_gamma   90.00
#
_symmetry.space_group_name_H-M   'P 1'
#
loop_
_entity.id
_entity.type
_entity.pdbx_description
1 polymer ?
#
loop_
_entity_poly.entity_id
_entity_poly.type
_entity_poly.pdbx_seq_one_letter_code
_entity_poly.pdbx_strand_id
1 'polypeptide(L)'
;MNICGVLVTCEPGKTQEVSEAITALPGVEVHITNEETRQLVVTVEDTDETFADQQVVELHRTPGVVSAALTYHQFEPNTDPDLKAA
;
A
#
# COMPACT_ATOMS: atom_id res chain seq x y z
N MET A 1 8.34 -12.08 0.79
CA MET A 1 7.80 -10.82 0.28
C MET A 1 6.34 -10.72 0.73
N ASN A 2 5.99 -9.67 1.46
CA ASN A 2 4.62 -9.33 1.80
C ASN A 2 3.97 -8.58 0.64
N ILE A 3 2.70 -8.87 0.41
CA ILE A 3 1.84 -8.12 -0.51
C ILE A 3 0.55 -7.81 0.24
N CYS A 4 0.20 -6.53 0.30
CA CYS A 4 -0.94 -6.00 1.04
C CYS A 4 -1.86 -5.25 0.08
N GLY A 5 -3.13 -5.62 0.05
CA GLY A 5 -4.18 -4.83 -0.59
C GLY A 5 -4.82 -3.90 0.42
N VAL A 6 -4.89 -2.60 0.13
CA VAL A 6 -5.39 -1.57 1.05
C VAL A 6 -6.44 -0.70 0.35
N LEU A 7 -7.58 -0.53 1.01
CA LEU A 7 -8.59 0.44 0.61
C LEU A 7 -8.39 1.72 1.42
N VAL A 8 -7.96 2.79 0.77
CA VAL A 8 -7.77 4.09 1.40
C VAL A 8 -9.00 4.95 1.17
N THR A 9 -9.54 5.55 2.23
CA THR A 9 -10.63 6.54 2.15
C THR A 9 -10.05 7.92 2.45
N CYS A 10 -10.32 8.87 1.57
CA CYS A 10 -9.79 10.23 1.64
C CYS A 10 -10.82 11.22 2.18
N GLU A 11 -10.35 12.34 2.70
CA GLU A 11 -11.17 13.52 2.98
C GLU A 11 -11.80 14.07 1.69
N PRO A 12 -12.98 14.73 1.76
CA PRO A 12 -13.59 15.36 0.59
C PRO A 12 -12.63 16.35 -0.10
N GLY A 13 -12.47 16.22 -1.42
CA GLY A 13 -11.60 17.09 -2.22
C GLY A 13 -10.09 16.81 -2.10
N LYS A 14 -9.68 15.78 -1.36
CA LYS A 14 -8.27 15.42 -1.15
C LYS A 14 -7.81 14.19 -1.93
N THR A 15 -8.70 13.50 -2.64
CA THR A 15 -8.42 12.20 -3.30
C THR A 15 -7.17 12.23 -4.19
N GLN A 16 -7.02 13.27 -5.02
CA GLN A 16 -5.86 13.39 -5.92
C GLN A 16 -4.55 13.70 -5.18
N GLU A 17 -4.58 14.64 -4.24
CA GLU A 17 -3.42 15.00 -3.40
C GLU A 17 -2.92 13.81 -2.58
N VAL A 18 -3.86 13.03 -2.01
CA VAL A 18 -3.56 11.80 -1.26
C VAL A 18 -2.99 10.73 -2.19
N SER A 19 -3.56 10.55 -3.39
CA SER A 19 -3.06 9.59 -4.39
C SER A 19 -1.61 9.89 -4.78
N GLU A 20 -1.29 11.15 -5.04
CA GLU A 20 0.07 11.61 -5.37
C GLU A 20 1.05 11.38 -4.20
N ALA A 21 0.64 11.73 -2.98
CA ALA A 21 1.47 11.53 -1.79
C ALA A 21 1.75 10.05 -1.52
N ILE A 22 0.73 9.20 -1.65
CA ILE A 22 0.83 7.76 -1.43
C ILE A 22 1.69 7.09 -2.52
N THR A 23 1.56 7.49 -3.78
CA THR A 23 2.35 6.95 -4.90
C THR A 23 3.84 7.26 -4.75
N ALA A 24 4.21 8.29 -3.98
CA ALA A 24 5.61 8.60 -3.68
C ALA A 24 6.22 7.70 -2.59
N LEU A 25 5.42 6.88 -1.91
CA LEU A 25 5.91 5.94 -0.90
C LEU A 25 6.57 4.72 -1.57
N PRO A 26 7.72 4.25 -1.07
CA PRO A 26 8.38 3.05 -1.60
C PRO A 26 7.47 1.82 -1.52
N GLY A 27 7.42 1.03 -2.61
CA GLY A 27 6.66 -0.22 -2.64
C GLY A 27 5.14 -0.03 -2.66
N VAL A 28 4.65 1.16 -3.00
CA VAL A 28 3.21 1.46 -3.04
C VAL A 28 2.76 1.78 -4.47
N GLU A 29 1.67 1.14 -4.90
CA GLU A 29 1.03 1.41 -6.19
C GLU A 29 -0.46 1.73 -5.99
N VAL A 30 -0.95 2.81 -6.59
CA VAL A 30 -2.38 3.16 -6.62
C VAL A 30 -2.99 2.69 -7.95
N HIS A 31 -3.91 1.73 -7.88
CA HIS A 31 -4.55 1.17 -9.08
C HIS A 31 -5.86 1.88 -9.45
N ILE A 32 -6.60 2.37 -8.46
CA ILE A 32 -7.88 3.06 -8.67
C ILE A 32 -7.91 4.31 -7.81
N THR A 33 -8.35 5.42 -8.42
CA THR A 33 -8.67 6.67 -7.74
C THR A 33 -10.13 7.01 -8.06
N ASN A 34 -11.03 6.93 -7.07
CA ASN A 34 -12.44 7.26 -7.25
C ASN A 34 -12.80 8.51 -6.44
N GLU A 35 -13.02 9.63 -7.12
CA GLU A 35 -13.34 10.90 -6.48
C GLU A 35 -14.75 10.93 -5.87
N GLU A 36 -15.72 10.24 -6.48
CA GLU A 36 -17.12 10.21 -6.01
C GLU A 36 -17.22 9.47 -4.67
N THR A 37 -16.60 8.29 -4.57
CA THR A 37 -16.58 7.51 -3.33
C THR A 37 -15.47 7.92 -2.38
N ARG A 38 -14.51 8.74 -2.85
CA ARG A 38 -13.28 9.16 -2.16
C ARG A 38 -12.38 7.98 -1.77
N GLN A 39 -12.36 6.93 -2.58
CA GLN A 39 -11.62 5.71 -2.30
C GLN A 39 -10.46 5.53 -3.27
N LEU A 40 -9.34 5.03 -2.75
CA LEU A 40 -8.20 4.55 -3.51
C LEU A 40 -8.02 3.06 -3.27
N VAL A 41 -7.76 2.31 -4.35
CA VAL A 41 -7.33 0.90 -4.26
C VAL A 41 -5.83 0.85 -4.43
N VAL A 42 -5.14 0.35 -3.41
CA VAL A 42 -3.69 0.45 -3.26
C VAL A 42 -3.11 -0.94 -3.03
N THR A 43 -1.98 -1.23 -3.68
CA THR A 43 -1.14 -2.39 -3.35
C THR A 43 0.13 -1.89 -2.68
N VAL A 44 0.57 -2.60 -1.65
CA VAL A 44 1.80 -2.33 -0.91
C VAL A 44 2.61 -3.62 -0.83
N GLU A 45 3.87 -3.57 -1.25
CA GLU A 45 4.77 -4.73 -1.25
C GLU A 45 6.07 -4.43 -0.49
N ASP A 46 6.75 -5.50 -0.06
CA ASP A 46 8.12 -5.32 0.45
C ASP A 46 9.03 -4.82 -0.68
N THR A 47 9.96 -3.97 -0.32
CA THR A 47 11.07 -3.53 -1.16
C THR A 47 12.38 -3.94 -0.50
N ASP A 48 13.50 -3.74 -1.19
CA ASP A 48 14.83 -3.96 -0.59
C ASP A 48 15.09 -3.08 0.65
N GLU A 49 14.42 -1.92 0.74
CA GLU A 49 14.69 -0.90 1.76
C GLU A 49 13.58 -0.76 2.81
N THR A 50 12.34 -1.16 2.49
CA THR A 50 11.17 -0.97 3.37
C THR A 50 10.22 -2.15 3.32
N PHE A 51 9.58 -2.46 4.45
CA PHE A 51 8.58 -3.52 4.55
C PHE A 51 7.16 -3.00 4.34
N ALA A 52 6.29 -3.87 3.81
CA ALA A 52 4.92 -3.51 3.50
C ALA A 52 4.11 -3.04 4.74
N ASP A 53 4.35 -3.62 5.91
CA ASP A 53 3.68 -3.24 7.16
C ASP A 53 4.01 -1.81 7.59
N GLN A 54 5.27 -1.38 7.42
CA GLN A 54 5.69 -0.01 7.69
C GLN A 54 4.98 0.97 6.77
N GLN A 55 4.89 0.64 5.47
CA GLN A 55 4.23 1.50 4.49
C GLN A 55 2.72 1.58 4.73
N VAL A 56 2.06 0.48 5.13
CA VAL A 56 0.64 0.51 5.54
C VAL A 56 0.40 1.45 6.73
N VAL A 57 1.36 1.56 7.66
CA VAL A 57 1.29 2.55 8.75
C VAL A 57 1.45 3.97 8.22
N GLU A 58 2.34 4.20 7.26
CA GLU A 58 2.50 5.52 6.63
C GLU A 58 1.26 5.93 5.83
N LEU A 59 0.57 5.00 5.14
CA LEU A 59 -0.72 5.26 4.51
C LEU A 59 -1.74 5.86 5.49
N HIS A 60 -1.79 5.34 6.73
CA HIS A 60 -2.68 5.88 7.76
C HIS A 60 -2.29 7.28 8.24
N ARG A 61 -1.02 7.66 8.09
CA ARG A 61 -0.47 8.95 8.55
C ARG A 61 -0.49 10.02 7.46
N THR A 62 -0.68 9.64 6.20
CA THR A 62 -0.77 10.58 5.08
C THR A 62 -1.88 11.61 5.33
N PRO A 63 -1.57 12.92 5.31
CA PRO A 63 -2.57 13.97 5.46
C PRO A 63 -3.70 13.82 4.44
N GLY A 64 -4.94 13.95 4.89
CA GLY A 64 -6.13 13.75 4.04
C GLY A 64 -6.62 12.30 3.97
N VAL A 65 -5.93 11.34 4.60
CA VAL A 65 -6.46 9.97 4.77
C VAL A 65 -7.37 9.92 6.00
N VAL A 66 -8.60 9.42 5.79
CA VAL A 66 -9.58 9.15 6.85
C VAL A 66 -9.41 7.74 7.40
N SER A 67 -9.10 6.78 6.54
CA SER A 67 -8.92 5.37 6.89
C SER A 67 -8.09 4.65 5.82
N ALA A 68 -7.29 3.68 6.21
CA ALA A 68 -6.59 2.76 5.31
C ALA A 68 -6.87 1.31 5.74
N ALA A 69 -7.90 0.69 5.16
CA ALA A 69 -8.33 -0.65 5.55
C ALA A 69 -7.55 -1.72 4.77
N LEU A 70 -6.80 -2.57 5.49
CA LEU A 70 -6.17 -3.75 4.89
C LEU A 70 -7.26 -4.74 4.48
N THR A 71 -7.42 -4.96 3.17
CA THR A 71 -8.43 -5.85 2.58
C THR A 71 -7.86 -7.21 2.19
N TYR A 72 -6.56 -7.28 1.96
CA TYR A 72 -5.84 -8.50 1.59
C TYR A 72 -4.43 -8.47 2.16
N HIS A 73 -3.93 -9.63 2.61
CA HIS A 73 -2.54 -9.80 3.01
C HIS A 73 -2.08 -11.20 2.59
N GLN A 74 -0.95 -11.23 1.89
CA GLN A 74 -0.27 -12.45 1.49
C GLN A 74 1.20 -12.34 1.87
N PHE A 75 1.74 -13.45 2.36
CA PHE A 75 3.17 -13.62 2.56
C PHE A 75 3.67 -14.69 1.60
N GLU A 76 4.58 -14.30 0.72
CA GLU A 76 5.32 -15.22 -0.13
C GLU A 76 6.65 -15.56 0.55
N PRO A 77 6.86 -16.81 0.98
CA PRO A 77 8.18 -17.23 1.44
C PRO A 77 9.14 -17.12 0.27
N ASN A 78 10.32 -16.56 0.51
CA ASN A 78 11.39 -16.53 -0.47
C ASN A 78 11.96 -17.95 -0.59
N THR A 79 11.24 -18.84 -1.28
CA THR A 79 11.72 -20.18 -1.59
C THR A 79 12.67 -20.06 -2.77
N ASP A 80 13.88 -19.60 -2.48
CA ASP A 80 15.01 -19.84 -3.37
C ASP A 80 15.25 -21.36 -3.44
N PRO A 81 14.99 -22.02 -4.59
CA PRO A 81 15.21 -23.45 -4.72
C PRO A 81 16.69 -23.85 -4.62
N ASP A 82 17.64 -22.92 -4.80
CA ASP A 82 19.09 -23.19 -4.74
C ASP A 82 19.66 -23.20 -3.30
N LEU A 83 18.92 -22.71 -2.30
CA LEU A 83 19.37 -22.73 -0.89
C LEU A 83 19.20 -24.10 -0.20
N LYS A 84 18.60 -25.09 -0.87
CA LYS A 84 18.42 -26.46 -0.32
C LYS A 84 19.58 -27.42 -0.66
N ALA A 85 20.61 -26.97 -1.36
CA ALA A 85 21.71 -27.80 -1.83
C ALA A 85 23.10 -27.29 -1.39
N ALA A 86 23.29 -27.05 -0.09
CA ALA A 86 24.60 -26.83 0.53
C ALA A 86 24.75 -27.66 1.81
#